data_AF-A0A7X8ZFK3-F1
#
_entry.id   AF-A0A7X8ZFK3-F1
#
_cell.length_a   1.000
_cell.length_b   1.000
_cell.length_c   1.000
_cell.angle_alpha   90.00
_cell.angle_beta   90.00
_cell.angle_gamma   90.00
#
_symmetry.space_group_name_H-M   'P 1'
#
loop_
_entity.id
_entity.type
_entity.pdbx_description
1 polymer ?
#
loop_
_entity_poly.entity_id
_entity_poly.type
_entity_poly.pdbx_seq_one_letter_code
_entity_poly.pdbx_strand_id
1 'polypeptide(L)'
;MVNKKAVVAALAAASVLAATACGTQEPEPSAHEQNHFGYALNSSLATTNAGSLLGVATDAALLAARVYPAVYVQGPSGQMIPNTDLATTQVLPGANSQVIYTINPEATYSDGEPVVCDDFLLAAKAGMMPSVFDSHVPLAAQIERVDCHSGSRSATVVFKEGFGSRWRYLFDQGTLLPAHAIANKAGITLEELNRALQDEDVVALEEPARIWNDGFQLESFDPELQISSGPFKVTGVGEFGEVMLSPNEFYSGDQPRQA
;
A
#
# COMPACT_ATOMS: atom_id res chain seq x y z
N MET A 1 60.93 55.90 30.32
CA MET A 1 62.19 55.80 29.54
C MET A 1 62.23 54.41 28.94
N VAL A 2 61.74 54.27 27.71
CA VAL A 2 62.53 54.28 26.47
C VAL A 2 63.48 53.07 26.43
N ASN A 3 63.07 51.96 25.79
CA ASN A 3 63.28 51.64 24.35
C ASN A 3 64.59 50.83 24.20
N LYS A 4 64.77 49.78 23.42
CA LYS A 4 64.27 49.33 22.10
C LYS A 4 64.49 47.80 22.04
N LYS A 5 63.61 46.96 21.47
CA LYS A 5 63.47 46.61 20.03
C LYS A 5 64.86 46.35 19.38
N ALA A 6 65.13 45.28 18.63
CA ALA A 6 64.32 44.61 17.60
C ALA A 6 65.03 43.26 17.24
N VAL A 7 64.36 42.11 17.07
CA VAL A 7 63.58 41.60 15.90
C VAL A 7 64.40 40.67 14.97
N VAL A 8 63.90 39.43 14.87
CA VAL A 8 63.90 38.47 13.73
C VAL A 8 65.17 37.63 13.45
N ALA A 9 65.03 36.32 13.66
CA ALA A 9 64.85 35.34 12.58
C ALA A 9 64.45 33.97 13.18
N ALA A 10 63.21 33.54 12.94
CA ALA A 10 62.76 32.20 13.28
C ALA A 10 63.00 31.26 12.10
N LEU A 11 63.90 30.29 12.30
CA LEU A 11 64.05 29.09 11.48
C LEU A 11 63.98 27.92 12.44
N ALA A 12 62.81 27.26 12.48
CA ALA A 12 62.64 26.01 13.20
C ALA A 12 62.18 24.96 12.20
N ALA A 13 63.13 24.17 11.71
CA ALA A 13 62.87 22.86 11.15
C ALA A 13 62.77 21.88 12.31
N ALA A 14 61.63 21.22 12.48
CA ALA A 14 61.48 20.08 13.36
C ALA A 14 60.64 19.02 12.64
N SER A 15 61.35 18.01 12.18
CA SER A 15 60.88 16.72 11.68
C SER A 15 60.06 16.00 12.76
N VAL A 16 58.84 15.57 12.41
CA VAL A 16 58.04 14.65 13.24
C VAL A 16 57.68 13.43 12.41
N LEU A 17 57.84 12.27 13.06
CA LEU A 17 57.88 10.93 12.52
C LEU A 17 56.60 10.50 11.81
N ALA A 18 56.74 9.85 10.67
CA ALA A 18 55.69 9.03 10.06
C ALA A 18 55.59 7.70 10.83
N ALA A 19 54.51 7.52 11.59
CA ALA A 19 54.07 6.21 12.06
C ALA A 19 52.94 5.73 11.14
N THR A 20 53.27 4.84 10.21
CA THR A 20 52.30 4.11 9.39
C THR A 20 51.65 3.02 10.24
N ALA A 21 50.47 3.31 10.77
CA ALA A 21 49.50 2.30 11.18
C ALA A 21 48.32 2.35 10.21
N CYS A 22 48.45 1.66 9.07
CA CYS A 22 47.35 1.39 8.15
C CYS A 22 46.41 0.36 8.79
N GLY A 23 45.54 0.83 9.68
CA GLY A 23 44.23 0.23 9.88
C GLY A 23 43.25 1.13 9.15
N THR A 24 42.89 0.77 7.92
CA THR A 24 41.73 1.37 7.24
C THR A 24 40.49 0.91 7.99
N GLN A 25 40.14 1.63 9.05
CA GLN A 25 38.79 1.61 9.56
C GLN A 25 37.98 2.40 8.55
N GLU A 26 37.22 1.69 7.72
CA GLU A 26 36.18 2.32 6.91
C GLU A 26 35.33 3.18 7.85
N PRO A 27 35.06 4.45 7.51
CA PRO A 27 34.15 5.24 8.30
C PRO A 27 32.80 4.51 8.29
N GLU A 28 32.36 4.05 9.46
CA GLU A 28 30.98 3.63 9.69
C GLU A 28 30.07 4.71 9.10
N PRO A 29 29.16 4.40 8.17
CA PRO A 29 28.36 5.41 7.51
C PRO A 29 27.46 6.09 8.53
N SER A 30 27.80 7.32 8.93
CA SER A 30 27.06 8.06 9.96
C SER A 30 25.83 8.81 9.43
N ALA A 31 25.55 8.71 8.13
CA ALA A 31 24.31 9.13 7.48
C ALA A 31 24.36 8.68 6.02
N HIS A 32 23.33 7.98 5.54
CA HIS A 32 23.14 7.80 4.10
C HIS A 32 22.71 9.15 3.51
N GLU A 33 23.58 9.80 2.74
CA GLU A 33 23.16 10.86 1.82
C GLU A 33 22.21 10.22 0.79
N GLN A 34 20.91 10.28 1.06
CA GLN A 34 19.92 9.97 0.05
C GLN A 34 19.70 11.25 -0.78
N ASN A 35 20.06 11.22 -2.06
CA ASN A 35 19.69 12.26 -3.04
C ASN A 35 18.19 12.21 -3.39
N HIS A 36 17.36 11.78 -2.44
CA HIS A 36 15.93 11.51 -2.61
C HIS A 36 15.15 12.16 -1.47
N PHE A 37 13.92 12.57 -1.78
CA PHE A 37 12.98 13.03 -0.77
C PHE A 37 12.60 11.86 0.15
N GLY A 38 12.94 11.97 1.44
CA GLY A 38 12.57 11.00 2.47
C GLY A 38 11.46 11.54 3.38
N TYR A 39 10.51 10.66 3.75
CA TYR A 39 9.51 10.95 4.78
C TYR A 39 9.77 10.05 5.98
N ALA A 40 10.17 10.64 7.11
CA ALA A 40 10.44 9.90 8.33
C ALA A 40 9.14 9.55 9.05
N LEU A 41 9.02 8.28 9.47
CA LEU A 41 7.90 7.76 10.24
C LEU A 41 8.33 7.46 11.67
N ASN A 42 7.38 7.48 12.60
CA ASN A 42 7.59 7.13 14.00
C ASN A 42 7.31 5.65 14.31
N SER A 43 6.93 4.87 13.30
CA SER A 43 6.69 3.43 13.35
C SER A 43 7.38 2.73 12.18
N SER A 44 7.65 1.43 12.35
CA SER A 44 8.13 0.57 11.27
C SER A 44 7.00 0.31 10.26
N LEU A 45 7.33 0.31 8.97
CA LEU A 45 6.42 -0.11 7.91
C LEU A 45 6.38 -1.64 7.86
N ALA A 46 5.24 -2.24 8.20
CA ALA A 46 5.11 -3.69 8.30
C ALA A 46 4.45 -4.35 7.08
N THR A 47 3.43 -3.73 6.49
CA THR A 47 2.65 -4.30 5.38
C THR A 47 2.03 -3.19 4.53
N THR A 48 1.70 -3.49 3.27
CA THR A 48 0.87 -2.64 2.41
C THR A 48 -0.62 -3.02 2.42
N ASN A 49 -0.99 -4.15 3.03
CA ASN A 49 -2.38 -4.53 3.27
C ASN A 49 -2.91 -3.87 4.55
N ALA A 50 -3.61 -2.75 4.41
CA ALA A 50 -4.22 -2.03 5.52
C ALA A 50 -5.52 -2.66 6.05
N GLY A 51 -6.10 -3.63 5.32
CA GLY A 51 -7.28 -4.37 5.74
C GLY A 51 -6.99 -5.53 6.71
N SER A 52 -5.73 -5.96 6.84
CA SER A 52 -5.31 -7.00 7.78
C SER A 52 -5.25 -6.49 9.23
N LEU A 53 -5.30 -7.41 10.21
CA LEU A 53 -5.06 -7.08 11.61
C LEU A 53 -3.69 -6.42 11.84
N LEU A 54 -2.64 -6.93 11.17
CA LEU A 54 -1.30 -6.33 11.20
C LEU A 54 -1.32 -4.91 10.64
N GLY A 55 -1.94 -4.71 9.47
CA GLY A 55 -2.02 -3.42 8.82
C GLY A 55 -2.71 -2.35 9.67
N VAL A 56 -3.78 -2.71 10.36
CA VAL A 56 -4.44 -1.82 11.32
C VAL A 56 -3.57 -1.54 12.54
N ALA A 57 -2.87 -2.55 13.07
CA ALA A 57 -1.99 -2.39 14.23
C ALA A 57 -0.77 -1.50 13.96
N THR A 58 -0.34 -1.39 12.70
CA THR A 58 0.87 -0.66 12.29
C THR A 58 0.59 0.57 11.44
N ASP A 59 -0.66 1.04 11.36
CA ASP A 59 -1.07 2.20 10.54
C ASP A 59 -0.64 2.09 9.05
N ALA A 60 -0.72 0.88 8.47
CA ALA A 60 -0.31 0.60 7.09
C ALA A 60 -1.03 1.49 6.04
N ALA A 61 -2.21 2.00 6.38
CA ALA A 61 -2.96 2.97 5.58
C ALA A 61 -2.11 4.20 5.15
N LEU A 62 -1.15 4.64 5.97
CA LEU A 62 -0.28 5.78 5.66
C LEU A 62 0.59 5.53 4.42
N LEU A 63 1.13 4.32 4.29
CA LEU A 63 1.88 3.90 3.10
C LEU A 63 0.91 3.51 1.98
N ALA A 64 -0.10 2.71 2.31
CA ALA A 64 -1.01 2.12 1.34
C ALA A 64 -1.79 3.18 0.55
N ALA A 65 -2.07 4.35 1.11
CA ALA A 65 -2.71 5.45 0.38
C ALA A 65 -1.97 5.89 -0.91
N ARG A 66 -0.68 5.55 -1.06
CA ARG A 66 0.12 5.87 -2.26
C ARG A 66 0.24 4.72 -3.26
N VAL A 67 -0.10 3.50 -2.83
CA VAL A 67 0.09 2.25 -3.60
C VAL A 67 -1.26 1.60 -3.95
N TYR A 68 -2.23 1.68 -3.04
CA TYR A 68 -3.57 1.13 -3.14
C TYR A 68 -4.59 2.19 -2.68
N PRO A 69 -4.99 3.12 -3.56
CA PRO A 69 -5.84 4.24 -3.19
C PRO A 69 -7.27 3.78 -2.85
N ALA A 70 -7.94 4.56 -1.99
CA ALA A 70 -9.34 4.34 -1.64
C ALA A 70 -10.29 4.72 -2.80
N VAL A 71 -11.52 4.19 -2.79
CA VAL A 71 -12.61 4.66 -3.67
C VAL A 71 -13.12 6.04 -3.23
N TYR A 72 -13.06 6.33 -1.93
CA TYR A 72 -13.35 7.63 -1.36
C TYR A 72 -12.26 8.04 -0.38
N VAL A 73 -11.77 9.27 -0.50
CA VAL A 73 -10.74 9.84 0.37
C VAL A 73 -11.37 10.82 1.36
N GLN A 74 -10.94 10.77 2.62
CA GLN A 74 -11.36 11.76 3.61
C GLN A 74 -10.69 13.11 3.34
N GLY A 75 -11.51 14.13 3.09
CA GLY A 75 -11.07 15.50 2.89
C GLY A 75 -10.84 16.25 4.21
N PRO A 76 -10.15 17.41 4.17
CA PRO A 76 -9.74 18.16 5.35
C PRO A 76 -10.89 18.69 6.22
N SER A 77 -12.10 18.77 5.67
CA SER A 77 -13.31 19.20 6.39
C SER A 77 -14.23 18.03 6.74
N GLY A 78 -13.73 16.78 6.68
CA GLY A 78 -14.50 15.56 6.95
C GLY A 78 -15.41 15.12 5.80
N GLN A 79 -15.34 15.75 4.63
CA GLN A 79 -16.08 15.32 3.44
C GLN A 79 -15.46 14.06 2.84
N MET A 80 -16.28 13.19 2.25
CA MET A 80 -15.80 12.04 1.46
C MET A 80 -15.66 12.46 0.00
N ILE A 81 -14.43 12.55 -0.49
CA ILE A 81 -14.09 12.95 -1.86
C ILE A 81 -14.02 11.69 -2.73
N PRO A 82 -14.80 11.60 -3.83
CA PRO A 82 -14.74 10.44 -4.73
C PRO A 82 -13.38 10.39 -5.46
N ASN A 83 -12.80 9.21 -5.56
CA ASN A 83 -11.64 8.93 -6.40
C ASN A 83 -12.08 8.40 -7.77
N THR A 84 -12.35 9.31 -8.70
CA THR A 84 -12.80 8.96 -10.05
C THR A 84 -11.72 8.28 -10.89
N ASP A 85 -10.45 8.40 -10.50
CA ASP A 85 -9.35 7.69 -11.17
C ASP A 85 -9.51 6.18 -11.00
N LEU A 86 -10.14 5.74 -9.90
CA LEU A 86 -10.40 4.34 -9.58
C LEU A 86 -11.81 3.89 -9.97
N ALA A 87 -12.85 4.56 -9.44
CA ALA A 87 -14.24 4.15 -9.69
C ALA A 87 -15.24 5.29 -9.47
N THR A 88 -16.40 5.17 -10.12
CA THR A 88 -17.58 6.00 -9.84
C THR A 88 -18.66 5.15 -9.17
N THR A 89 -19.58 5.78 -8.45
CA THR A 89 -20.60 5.03 -7.70
C THR A 89 -22.01 5.56 -7.90
N GLN A 90 -22.99 4.66 -7.90
CA GLN A 90 -24.40 4.98 -7.88
C GLN A 90 -25.10 4.26 -6.71
N VAL A 91 -25.87 5.01 -5.92
CA VAL A 91 -26.67 4.44 -4.83
C VAL A 91 -28.07 4.14 -5.34
N LEU A 92 -28.53 2.90 -5.15
CA LEU A 92 -29.92 2.51 -5.36
C LEU A 92 -30.59 2.35 -3.98
N PRO A 93 -31.52 3.25 -3.61
CA PRO A 93 -32.23 3.15 -2.35
C PRO A 93 -33.25 1.99 -2.38
N GLY A 94 -33.52 1.41 -1.23
CA GLY A 94 -34.44 0.30 -1.05
C GLY A 94 -34.39 -0.22 0.39
N ALA A 95 -35.15 -1.26 0.71
CA ALA A 95 -35.04 -1.95 2.00
C ALA A 95 -33.60 -2.46 2.22
N ASN A 96 -33.06 -3.09 1.19
CA ASN A 96 -31.65 -3.45 1.05
C ASN A 96 -31.04 -2.44 0.09
N SER A 97 -30.35 -1.43 0.64
CA SER A 97 -29.69 -0.44 -0.19
C SER A 97 -28.57 -1.08 -1.01
N GLN A 98 -28.31 -0.56 -2.20
CA GLN A 98 -27.26 -1.07 -3.08
C GLN A 98 -26.35 0.06 -3.51
N VAL A 99 -25.07 -0.25 -3.69
CA VAL A 99 -24.10 0.66 -4.27
C VAL A 99 -23.43 -0.05 -5.43
N ILE A 100 -23.62 0.49 -6.62
CA ILE A 100 -22.95 0.06 -7.84
C ILE A 100 -21.64 0.83 -7.93
N TYR A 101 -20.53 0.11 -8.05
CA TYR A 101 -19.20 0.63 -8.31
C TYR A 101 -18.86 0.36 -9.77
N THR A 102 -18.78 1.41 -10.57
CA THR A 102 -18.33 1.36 -11.97
C THR A 102 -16.85 1.68 -11.99
N ILE A 103 -16.02 0.67 -12.23
CA ILE A 103 -14.56 0.78 -12.20
C ILE A 103 -14.08 1.52 -13.45
N ASN A 104 -13.15 2.46 -13.27
CA ASN A 104 -12.60 3.24 -14.38
C ASN A 104 -11.94 2.29 -15.40
N PRO A 105 -12.29 2.37 -16.71
CA PRO A 105 -11.66 1.56 -17.74
C PRO A 105 -10.13 1.76 -17.87
N GLU A 106 -9.61 2.89 -17.40
CA GLU A 106 -8.18 3.20 -17.42
C GLU A 106 -7.45 2.78 -16.12
N ALA A 107 -8.19 2.41 -15.06
CA ALA A 107 -7.57 1.90 -13.84
C ALA A 107 -6.89 0.55 -14.11
N THR A 108 -5.58 0.53 -13.91
CA THR A 108 -4.71 -0.64 -14.06
C THR A 108 -3.73 -0.73 -12.89
N TYR A 109 -3.26 -1.93 -12.62
CA TYR A 109 -2.13 -2.18 -11.73
C TYR A 109 -0.80 -1.91 -12.45
N SER A 110 0.29 -1.83 -11.70
CA SER A 110 1.63 -1.52 -12.23
C SER A 110 2.24 -2.62 -13.10
N ASP A 111 1.60 -3.78 -13.19
CA ASP A 111 1.88 -4.86 -14.14
C ASP A 111 1.08 -4.73 -15.45
N GLY A 112 0.19 -3.74 -15.54
CA GLY A 112 -0.67 -3.46 -16.69
C GLY A 112 -2.01 -4.18 -16.67
N GLU A 113 -2.26 -5.07 -15.71
CA GLU A 113 -3.55 -5.75 -15.59
C GLU A 113 -4.64 -4.78 -15.07
N PRO A 114 -5.90 -4.91 -15.52
CA PRO A 114 -6.96 -3.99 -15.14
C PRO A 114 -7.41 -4.21 -13.69
N VAL A 115 -7.82 -3.12 -13.04
CA VAL A 115 -8.64 -3.22 -11.81
C VAL A 115 -10.03 -3.71 -12.21
N VAL A 116 -10.54 -4.74 -11.53
CA VAL A 116 -11.81 -5.42 -11.85
C VAL A 116 -12.63 -5.70 -10.60
N CYS A 117 -13.86 -6.19 -10.78
CA CYS A 117 -14.77 -6.41 -9.66
C CYS A 117 -14.27 -7.47 -8.67
N ASP A 118 -13.38 -8.37 -9.10
CA ASP A 118 -12.80 -9.41 -8.25
C ASP A 118 -11.99 -8.79 -7.08
N ASP A 119 -11.34 -7.64 -7.31
CA ASP A 119 -10.62 -6.90 -6.26
C ASP A 119 -11.58 -6.40 -5.17
N PHE A 120 -12.77 -5.95 -5.60
CA PHE A 120 -13.84 -5.50 -4.70
C PHE A 120 -14.52 -6.67 -3.98
N LEU A 121 -14.77 -7.77 -4.69
CA LEU A 121 -15.32 -8.99 -4.12
C LEU A 121 -14.38 -9.55 -3.04
N LEU A 122 -13.08 -9.64 -3.34
CA LEU A 122 -12.05 -10.11 -2.42
C LEU A 122 -11.99 -9.22 -1.18
N ALA A 123 -11.89 -7.90 -1.33
CA ALA A 123 -11.84 -6.97 -0.20
C ALA A 123 -13.10 -7.06 0.69
N ALA A 124 -14.29 -7.16 0.08
CA ALA A 124 -15.54 -7.30 0.82
C ALA A 124 -15.60 -8.63 1.57
N LYS A 125 -15.30 -9.75 0.91
CA LYS A 125 -15.35 -11.09 1.50
C LYS A 125 -14.28 -11.30 2.57
N ALA A 126 -13.07 -10.75 2.38
CA ALA A 126 -12.06 -10.72 3.42
C ALA A 126 -12.59 -10.05 4.71
N GLY A 127 -13.28 -8.92 4.58
CA GLY A 127 -13.93 -8.25 5.71
C GLY A 127 -15.15 -8.98 6.30
N MET A 128 -15.89 -9.74 5.48
CA MET A 128 -17.02 -10.56 5.92
C MET A 128 -16.57 -11.85 6.63
N MET A 129 -15.37 -12.34 6.33
CA MET A 129 -14.80 -13.60 6.82
C MET A 129 -13.50 -13.36 7.62
N PRO A 130 -13.51 -12.54 8.69
CA PRO A 130 -12.29 -12.16 9.40
C PRO A 130 -11.56 -13.33 10.06
N SER A 131 -12.24 -14.44 10.36
CA SER A 131 -11.61 -15.67 10.88
C SER A 131 -10.87 -16.48 9.83
N VAL A 132 -11.06 -16.19 8.54
CA VAL A 132 -10.38 -16.87 7.43
C VAL A 132 -9.24 -15.99 6.90
N PHE A 133 -9.47 -14.68 6.83
CA PHE A 133 -8.53 -13.71 6.25
C PHE A 133 -7.69 -12.94 7.28
N ASP A 134 -7.91 -13.14 8.59
CA ASP A 134 -7.29 -12.33 9.66
C ASP A 134 -7.45 -10.82 9.42
N SER A 135 -8.64 -10.43 8.95
CA SER A 135 -8.95 -9.07 8.54
C SER A 135 -9.54 -8.22 9.67
N HIS A 136 -9.43 -6.90 9.51
CA HIS A 136 -10.11 -5.90 10.34
C HIS A 136 -10.83 -4.87 9.47
N VAL A 137 -11.94 -5.29 8.85
CA VAL A 137 -12.81 -4.42 8.05
C VAL A 137 -14.25 -4.47 8.60
N PRO A 138 -14.52 -3.92 9.78
CA PRO A 138 -15.78 -4.16 10.51
C PRO A 138 -17.03 -3.69 9.75
N LEU A 139 -16.90 -2.75 8.82
CA LEU A 139 -18.02 -2.27 8.02
C LEU A 139 -18.52 -3.34 7.01
N ALA A 140 -17.66 -4.27 6.59
CA ALA A 140 -18.03 -5.34 5.67
C ALA A 140 -19.06 -6.30 6.28
N ALA A 141 -19.17 -6.40 7.62
CA ALA A 141 -20.21 -7.18 8.29
C ALA A 141 -21.65 -6.70 7.97
N GLN A 142 -21.81 -5.48 7.42
CA GLN A 142 -23.08 -4.92 6.98
C GLN A 142 -23.47 -5.33 5.56
N ILE A 143 -22.55 -5.92 4.81
CA ILE A 143 -22.78 -6.40 3.44
C ILE A 143 -23.58 -7.70 3.52
N GLU A 144 -24.60 -7.80 2.68
CA GLU A 144 -25.35 -9.04 2.47
C GLU A 144 -24.69 -9.89 1.39
N ARG A 145 -24.35 -9.27 0.25
CA ARG A 145 -23.64 -9.92 -0.85
C ARG A 145 -23.00 -8.89 -1.79
N VAL A 146 -22.11 -9.37 -2.65
CA VAL A 146 -21.47 -8.58 -3.72
C VAL A 146 -21.72 -9.27 -5.06
N ASP A 147 -22.45 -8.61 -5.97
CA ASP A 147 -22.51 -9.07 -7.36
C ASP A 147 -21.22 -8.67 -8.07
N CYS A 148 -20.49 -9.66 -8.55
CA CYS A 148 -19.29 -9.49 -9.35
C CYS A 148 -19.18 -10.66 -10.32
N HIS A 149 -19.26 -10.37 -11.62
CA HIS A 149 -18.90 -11.33 -12.65
C HIS A 149 -17.40 -11.19 -12.93
N SER A 150 -16.65 -12.28 -12.77
CA SER A 150 -15.18 -12.23 -12.83
C SER A 150 -14.66 -11.51 -14.08
N GLY A 151 -13.66 -10.64 -13.89
CA GLY A 151 -13.07 -9.79 -14.93
C GLY A 151 -13.92 -8.58 -15.35
N SER A 152 -15.13 -8.40 -14.81
CA SER A 152 -15.97 -7.25 -15.16
C SER A 152 -15.54 -5.97 -14.44
N ARG A 153 -15.84 -4.81 -15.03
CA ARG A 153 -15.57 -3.48 -14.43
C ARG A 153 -16.76 -2.93 -13.63
N SER A 154 -17.56 -3.82 -13.05
CA SER A 154 -18.74 -3.44 -12.26
C SER A 154 -18.89 -4.37 -11.06
N ALA A 155 -18.92 -3.79 -9.86
CA ALA A 155 -19.23 -4.50 -8.62
C ALA A 155 -20.47 -3.87 -7.98
N THR A 156 -21.45 -4.68 -7.58
CA THR A 156 -22.62 -4.17 -6.83
C THR A 156 -22.61 -4.71 -5.41
N VAL A 157 -22.45 -3.83 -4.44
CA VAL A 157 -22.54 -4.17 -3.02
C VAL A 157 -23.99 -4.00 -2.58
N VAL A 158 -24.59 -5.08 -2.09
CA VAL A 158 -25.93 -5.08 -1.50
C VAL A 158 -25.79 -5.17 0.02
N PHE A 159 -26.44 -4.25 0.71
CA PHE A 159 -26.40 -4.18 2.17
C PHE A 159 -27.59 -4.89 2.80
N LYS A 160 -27.37 -5.43 4.00
CA LYS A 160 -28.45 -5.93 4.87
C LYS A 160 -29.46 -4.81 5.14
N GLU A 161 -30.72 -5.18 5.41
CA GLU A 161 -31.79 -4.22 5.68
C GLU A 161 -31.39 -3.23 6.80
N GLY A 162 -31.62 -1.94 6.55
CA GLY A 162 -31.29 -0.85 7.50
C GLY A 162 -29.82 -0.44 7.56
N PHE A 163 -28.93 -1.10 6.80
CA PHE A 163 -27.52 -0.75 6.69
C PHE A 163 -27.18 -0.02 5.38
N GLY A 164 -25.89 0.31 5.22
CA GLY A 164 -25.36 0.94 4.01
C GLY A 164 -25.21 2.46 4.09
N SER A 165 -25.68 3.13 5.14
CA SER A 165 -25.53 4.59 5.28
C SER A 165 -24.07 5.07 5.28
N ARG A 166 -23.14 4.20 5.67
CA ARG A 166 -21.69 4.44 5.73
C ARG A 166 -20.91 3.83 4.56
N TRP A 167 -21.58 3.46 3.46
CA TRP A 167 -20.94 2.76 2.33
C TRP A 167 -19.67 3.44 1.79
N ARG A 168 -19.56 4.78 1.87
CA ARG A 168 -18.36 5.53 1.45
C ARG A 168 -17.09 5.21 2.24
N TYR A 169 -17.20 4.51 3.37
CA TYR A 169 -16.06 4.06 4.18
C TYR A 169 -15.65 2.61 3.85
N LEU A 170 -16.29 1.96 2.87
CA LEU A 170 -15.81 0.70 2.31
C LEU A 170 -14.73 0.98 1.25
N PHE A 171 -13.91 -0.03 0.99
CA PHE A 171 -12.84 0.02 -0.01
C PHE A 171 -11.88 1.21 0.24
N ASP A 172 -11.44 1.32 1.50
CA ASP A 172 -10.49 2.32 1.97
C ASP A 172 -9.07 2.00 1.49
N GLN A 173 -8.11 2.93 1.68
CA GLN A 173 -6.74 2.72 1.21
C GLN A 173 -6.16 1.41 1.73
N GLY A 174 -5.47 0.66 0.87
CA GLY A 174 -4.83 -0.61 1.23
C GLY A 174 -5.78 -1.79 1.43
N THR A 175 -7.06 -1.68 1.05
CA THR A 175 -8.02 -2.79 1.14
C THR A 175 -8.32 -3.46 -0.20
N LEU A 176 -8.23 -2.71 -1.32
CA LEU A 176 -8.34 -3.23 -2.68
C LEU A 176 -6.97 -3.73 -3.15
N LEU A 177 -6.71 -5.01 -2.91
CA LEU A 177 -5.49 -5.71 -3.33
C LEU A 177 -5.70 -6.46 -4.64
N PRO A 178 -4.65 -6.70 -5.44
CA PRO A 178 -4.75 -7.34 -6.75
C PRO A 178 -5.21 -8.80 -6.66
N ALA A 179 -6.48 -9.05 -6.95
CA ALA A 179 -7.07 -10.39 -6.87
C ALA A 179 -6.41 -11.35 -7.87
N HIS A 180 -5.99 -10.88 -9.04
CA HIS A 180 -5.29 -11.70 -10.04
C HIS A 180 -3.92 -12.15 -9.56
N ALA A 181 -3.14 -11.28 -8.91
CA ALA A 181 -1.82 -11.64 -8.38
C ALA A 181 -1.96 -12.65 -7.23
N ILE A 182 -2.95 -12.46 -6.35
CA ILE A 182 -3.26 -13.40 -5.26
C ILE A 182 -3.69 -14.76 -5.83
N ALA A 183 -4.57 -14.79 -6.83
CA ALA A 183 -4.99 -16.03 -7.49
C ALA A 183 -3.81 -16.75 -8.15
N ASN A 184 -3.00 -16.02 -8.92
CA ASN A 184 -1.79 -16.56 -9.57
C ASN A 184 -0.82 -17.15 -8.54
N LYS A 185 -0.59 -16.47 -7.42
CA LYS A 185 0.29 -16.95 -6.35
C LYS A 185 -0.27 -18.20 -5.66
N ALA A 186 -1.59 -18.28 -5.50
CA ALA A 186 -2.29 -19.46 -4.99
C ALA A 186 -2.36 -20.61 -6.00
N GLY A 187 -1.90 -20.41 -7.25
CA GLY A 187 -1.93 -21.42 -8.30
C GLY A 187 -3.33 -21.71 -8.85
N ILE A 188 -4.26 -20.76 -8.71
CA ILE A 188 -5.63 -20.85 -9.23
C ILE A 188 -5.91 -19.69 -10.21
N THR A 189 -6.92 -19.85 -11.04
CA THR A 189 -7.39 -18.79 -11.92
C THR A 189 -8.19 -17.74 -11.15
N LEU A 190 -8.29 -16.52 -11.70
CA LEU A 190 -9.14 -15.47 -11.15
C LEU A 190 -10.62 -15.91 -11.04
N GLU A 191 -11.10 -16.69 -12.02
CA GLU A 191 -12.48 -17.21 -12.00
C GLU A 191 -12.69 -18.24 -10.88
N GLU A 192 -11.70 -19.09 -10.60
CA GLU A 192 -11.74 -20.02 -9.47
C GLU A 192 -11.74 -19.28 -8.13
N LEU A 193 -10.89 -18.24 -7.98
CA LEU A 193 -10.91 -17.38 -6.80
C LEU A 193 -12.28 -16.71 -6.62
N ASN A 194 -12.84 -16.12 -7.69
CA ASN A 194 -14.15 -15.49 -7.68
C ASN A 194 -15.23 -16.47 -7.19
N ARG A 195 -15.25 -17.68 -7.75
CA ARG A 195 -16.22 -18.71 -7.36
C ARG A 195 -16.07 -19.10 -5.90
N ALA A 196 -14.84 -19.35 -5.43
CA ALA A 196 -14.58 -19.67 -4.02
C ALA A 196 -15.06 -18.56 -3.07
N LEU A 197 -14.86 -17.28 -3.44
CA LEU A 197 -15.34 -16.12 -2.69
C LEU A 197 -16.87 -16.01 -2.67
N GLN A 198 -17.53 -16.27 -3.81
CA GLN A 198 -19.00 -16.27 -3.90
C GLN A 198 -19.61 -17.38 -3.07
N ASP A 199 -19.07 -18.59 -3.18
CA ASP A 199 -19.55 -19.80 -2.48
C ASP A 199 -19.13 -19.84 -1.01
N GLU A 200 -18.25 -18.92 -0.58
CA GLU A 200 -17.64 -18.88 0.76
C GLU A 200 -16.96 -20.23 1.11
N ASP A 201 -16.33 -20.84 0.11
CA ASP A 201 -15.62 -22.12 0.25
C ASP A 201 -14.33 -21.91 1.05
N VAL A 202 -14.44 -22.05 2.37
CA VAL A 202 -13.33 -21.87 3.32
C VAL A 202 -12.13 -22.75 2.97
N VAL A 203 -12.35 -23.95 2.42
CA VAL A 203 -11.25 -24.87 2.08
C VAL A 203 -10.50 -24.36 0.85
N ALA A 204 -11.23 -23.95 -0.19
CA ALA A 204 -10.61 -23.36 -1.38
C ALA A 204 -9.96 -21.99 -1.11
N LEU A 205 -10.45 -21.26 -0.10
CA LEU A 205 -9.95 -19.94 0.28
C LEU A 205 -8.75 -19.97 1.24
N GLU A 206 -8.34 -21.13 1.76
CA GLU A 206 -7.26 -21.20 2.76
C GLU A 206 -5.96 -20.54 2.28
N GLU A 207 -5.49 -20.90 1.08
CA GLU A 207 -4.25 -20.34 0.52
C GLU A 207 -4.42 -18.89 0.02
N PRO A 208 -5.47 -18.53 -0.75
CA PRO A 208 -5.72 -17.13 -1.10
C PRO A 208 -5.84 -16.20 0.12
N ALA A 209 -6.44 -16.66 1.22
CA ALA A 209 -6.58 -15.87 2.44
C ALA A 209 -5.24 -15.68 3.16
N ARG A 210 -4.39 -16.72 3.22
CA ARG A 210 -3.00 -16.59 3.70
C ARG A 210 -2.23 -15.57 2.88
N ILE A 211 -2.29 -15.65 1.55
CA ILE A 211 -1.57 -14.72 0.66
C ILE A 211 -2.11 -13.30 0.81
N TRP A 212 -3.44 -13.13 0.88
CA TRP A 212 -4.04 -11.82 1.12
C TRP A 212 -3.53 -11.20 2.43
N ASN A 213 -3.41 -11.98 3.50
CA ASN A 213 -2.95 -11.51 4.80
C ASN A 213 -1.43 -11.26 4.85
N ASP A 214 -0.64 -12.28 4.50
CA ASP A 214 0.81 -12.32 4.74
C ASP A 214 1.65 -11.92 3.52
N GLY A 215 1.13 -12.10 2.31
CA GLY A 215 1.87 -11.86 1.06
C GLY A 215 2.23 -10.39 0.82
N PHE A 216 1.63 -9.46 1.58
CA PHE A 216 1.87 -8.03 1.47
C PHE A 216 2.77 -7.47 2.59
N GLN A 217 3.31 -8.34 3.45
CA GLN A 217 4.28 -7.97 4.48
C GLN A 217 5.61 -7.51 3.83
N LEU A 218 6.17 -6.42 4.36
CA LEU A 218 7.34 -5.75 3.78
C LEU A 218 8.66 -6.45 4.13
N GLU A 219 8.71 -7.20 5.24
CA GLU A 219 9.89 -8.01 5.59
C GLU A 219 10.13 -9.17 4.61
N SER A 220 9.06 -9.65 3.97
CA SER A 220 9.08 -10.70 2.95
C SER A 220 8.64 -10.14 1.61
N PHE A 221 9.24 -9.01 1.22
CA PHE A 221 8.85 -8.26 0.03
C PHE A 221 8.78 -9.16 -1.23
N ASP A 222 7.59 -9.25 -1.81
CA ASP A 222 7.31 -9.97 -3.05
C ASP A 222 6.90 -8.99 -4.15
N PRO A 223 7.76 -8.71 -5.14
CA PRO A 223 7.42 -7.78 -6.22
C PRO A 223 6.26 -8.27 -7.12
N GLU A 224 5.95 -9.56 -7.13
CA GLU A 224 4.82 -10.10 -7.91
C GLU A 224 3.47 -9.79 -7.24
N LEU A 225 3.46 -9.62 -5.92
CA LEU A 225 2.26 -9.22 -5.15
C LEU A 225 2.18 -7.70 -4.95
N GLN A 226 3.32 -7.01 -4.88
CA GLN A 226 3.42 -5.57 -4.60
C GLN A 226 3.19 -4.71 -5.85
N ILE A 227 2.14 -5.02 -6.60
CA ILE A 227 1.73 -4.30 -7.81
C ILE A 227 0.73 -3.20 -7.47
N SER A 228 1.03 -1.97 -7.85
CA SER A 228 0.31 -0.78 -7.40
C SER A 228 -0.83 -0.40 -8.34
N SER A 229 -2.01 -0.07 -7.80
CA SER A 229 -3.07 0.65 -8.54
C SER A 229 -3.05 2.16 -8.27
N GLY A 230 -2.08 2.62 -7.48
CA GLY A 230 -1.90 4.01 -7.07
C GLY A 230 -0.80 4.75 -7.83
N PRO A 231 -0.56 6.02 -7.48
CA PRO A 231 0.43 6.88 -8.14
C PRO A 231 1.88 6.45 -7.94
N PHE A 232 2.18 5.66 -6.90
CA PHE A 232 3.52 5.13 -6.65
C PHE A 232 3.51 3.61 -6.54
N LYS A 233 4.60 2.96 -6.92
CA LYS A 233 4.86 1.54 -6.68
C LYS A 233 6.03 1.36 -5.72
N VAL A 234 5.99 0.28 -4.95
CA VAL A 234 7.11 -0.12 -4.09
C VAL A 234 8.17 -0.79 -4.95
N THR A 235 9.40 -0.27 -4.93
CA THR A 235 10.53 -0.83 -5.68
C THR A 235 11.44 -1.71 -4.82
N GLY A 236 11.31 -1.62 -3.50
CA GLY A 236 11.98 -2.50 -2.56
C GLY A 236 11.91 -2.00 -1.13
N VAL A 237 12.47 -2.82 -0.24
CA VAL A 237 12.60 -2.54 1.20
C VAL A 237 14.09 -2.61 1.53
N GLY A 238 14.62 -1.56 2.15
CA GLY A 238 16.03 -1.48 2.54
C GLY A 238 16.31 -2.20 3.87
N GLU A 239 17.58 -2.30 4.22
CA GLU A 239 18.05 -3.10 5.38
C GLU A 239 17.54 -2.58 6.72
N PHE A 240 17.12 -1.31 6.80
CA PHE A 240 16.58 -0.70 8.01
C PHE A 240 15.05 -0.56 7.98
N GLY A 241 14.39 -1.21 7.02
CA GLY A 241 12.93 -1.19 6.85
C GLY A 241 12.41 0.04 6.10
N GLU A 242 13.29 0.81 5.44
CA GLU A 242 12.87 1.88 4.54
C GLU A 242 12.18 1.32 3.29
N VAL A 243 11.03 1.90 2.93
CA VAL A 243 10.28 1.51 1.72
C VAL A 243 10.59 2.49 0.60
N MET A 244 11.16 1.99 -0.49
CA MET A 244 11.49 2.79 -1.66
C MET A 244 10.29 2.84 -2.60
N LEU A 245 9.92 4.05 -3.01
CA LEU A 245 8.81 4.30 -3.93
C LEU A 245 9.30 4.93 -5.23
N SER A 246 8.75 4.51 -6.35
CA SER A 246 8.88 5.21 -7.64
C SER A 246 7.50 5.59 -8.18
N PRO A 247 7.40 6.59 -9.06
CA PRO A 247 6.17 6.83 -9.83
C PRO A 247 5.70 5.53 -10.51
N ASN A 248 4.38 5.33 -10.53
CA ASN A 248 3.74 4.26 -11.29
C ASN A 248 3.32 4.78 -12.67
N GLU A 249 4.04 4.36 -13.69
CA GLU A 249 3.80 4.73 -15.08
C GLU A 249 2.44 4.28 -15.62
N PHE A 250 1.79 3.31 -14.98
CA PHE A 250 0.45 2.82 -15.33
C PHE A 250 -0.69 3.58 -14.63
N TYR A 251 -0.37 4.47 -13.68
CA TYR A 251 -1.40 5.25 -12.99
C TYR A 251 -2.09 6.21 -13.96
N SER A 252 -3.41 6.05 -14.10
CA SER A 252 -4.25 6.83 -15.03
C SER A 252 -4.58 8.23 -14.55
N GLY A 253 -4.43 8.50 -13.25
CA GLY A 253 -4.65 9.82 -12.67
C GLY A 253 -3.45 10.76 -12.84
N ASP A 254 -3.47 11.86 -12.10
CA ASP A 254 -2.38 12.84 -12.11
C ASP A 254 -1.07 12.21 -11.61
N GLN A 255 -0.09 12.08 -12.51
CA GLN A 255 1.22 11.51 -12.23
C GLN A 255 1.96 12.32 -11.15
N PRO A 256 2.62 11.66 -10.17
CA PRO A 256 3.37 12.37 -9.16
C PRO A 256 4.58 13.07 -9.77
N ARG A 257 4.81 14.31 -9.36
CA ARG A 257 6.05 15.02 -9.71
C ARG A 257 7.22 14.40 -8.95
N GLN A 258 8.31 14.11 -9.66
CA GLN A 258 9.59 13.82 -9.01
C GLN A 258 10.02 15.08 -8.23
N ALA A 259 10.34 14.90 -6.96
CA ALA A 259 10.81 15.97 -6.07
C ALA A 259 12.28 16.31 -6.37
#